data_AF-A0A3M0ZKK8-F1
#
_entry.id   AF-A0A3M0ZKK8-F1
#
_cell.length_a   1.000
_cell.length_b   1.000
_cell.length_c   1.000
_cell.angle_alpha   90.00
_cell.angle_beta   90.00
_cell.angle_gamma   90.00
#
_symmetry.space_group_name_H-M   'P 1'
#
loop_
_entity.id
_entity.type
_entity.pdbx_description
1 polymer ?
#
loop_
_entity_poly.entity_id
_entity_poly.type
_entity_poly.pdbx_seq_one_letter_code
_entity_poly.pdbx_strand_id
1 'polypeptide(L)' 'MDQAASLRKQATASLPSTLRHKSINCIAVASGKGGVGKTFISVNLCLALAAQKQKVLLVDADLGLANAD' A
#
# COMPACT_ATOMS: atom_id res chain seq x y z
N MET A 1 2.78 -39.62 16.45
CA MET A 1 2.55 -39.27 15.02
C MET A 1 1.28 -38.43 14.96
N ASP A 2 1.41 -37.11 14.79
CA ASP A 2 0.27 -36.19 14.73
C ASP A 2 -0.20 -36.02 13.26
N GLN A 3 -1.22 -36.79 12.88
CA GLN A 3 -1.81 -36.71 11.54
C GLN A 3 -2.56 -35.37 11.31
N ALA A 4 -3.06 -34.74 12.37
CA ALA A 4 -3.75 -33.46 12.28
C ALA A 4 -2.78 -32.33 11.92
N ALA A 5 -1.53 -32.37 12.39
CA ALA A 5 -0.49 -31.43 11.97
C ALA A 5 -0.18 -31.52 10.45
N SER A 6 -0.18 -32.73 9.88
CA SER A 6 0.04 -32.93 8.44
C SER A 6 -1.11 -32.38 7.61
N LEU A 7 -2.35 -32.61 8.06
CA LEU A 7 -3.56 -32.04 7.46
C LEU A 7 -3.58 -30.51 7.50
N ARG A 8 -3.14 -29.87 8.60
CA ARG A 8 -3.04 -28.41 8.70
C ARG A 8 -1.98 -27.83 7.73
N LYS A 9 -0.85 -28.51 7.56
CA LYS A 9 0.17 -28.14 6.56
C LYS A 9 -0.35 -28.28 5.14
N GLN A 10 -1.11 -29.34 4.85
CA GLN A 10 -1.73 -29.52 3.54
C GLN A 10 -2.85 -28.49 3.29
N ALA A 11 -3.67 -28.16 4.28
CA ALA A 11 -4.73 -27.14 4.16
C ALA A 11 -4.17 -25.75 3.88
N THR A 12 -3.05 -25.37 4.51
CA THR A 12 -2.39 -24.08 4.23
C THR A 12 -1.61 -24.08 2.92
N ALA A 13 -1.07 -25.22 2.49
CA ALA A 13 -0.41 -25.38 1.20
C ALA A 13 -1.39 -25.48 0.01
N SER A 14 -2.64 -25.85 0.26
CA SER A 14 -3.69 -26.07 -0.76
C SER A 14 -4.69 -24.93 -0.89
N LEU A 15 -4.53 -23.83 -0.14
CA LEU A 15 -5.28 -22.62 -0.44
C LEU A 15 -4.93 -22.21 -1.88
N PRO A 16 -5.91 -22.21 -2.81
CA PRO A 16 -5.65 -21.85 -4.19
C PRO A 16 -5.01 -20.47 -4.21
N SER A 17 -4.01 -20.28 -5.08
CA SER A 17 -3.26 -19.02 -5.21
C SER A 17 -4.15 -17.79 -5.44
N THR A 18 -5.39 -18.00 -5.88
CA THR A 18 -6.46 -17.00 -6.00
C THR A 18 -6.95 -16.44 -4.67
N LEU A 19 -6.82 -17.18 -3.56
CA LEU A 19 -7.17 -16.73 -2.20
C LEU A 19 -5.99 -16.09 -1.46
N ARG A 20 -4.77 -16.10 -2.02
CA ARG A 20 -3.67 -15.28 -1.48
C ARG A 20 -3.98 -13.83 -1.79
N HIS A 21 -4.56 -13.14 -0.81
CA HIS A 21 -4.70 -11.69 -0.88
C HIS A 21 -3.30 -11.10 -1.05
N LYS A 22 -3.04 -10.54 -2.23
CA LYS A 22 -1.80 -9.83 -2.50
C LYS A 22 -1.76 -8.61 -1.58
N SER A 23 -0.87 -8.62 -0.60
CA SER A 23 -0.65 -7.50 0.29
C SER A 23 -0.19 -6.28 -0.52
N ILE A 24 -0.90 -5.17 -0.35
CA ILE A 24 -0.55 -3.88 -0.95
C ILE A 24 0.20 -3.08 0.12
N ASN A 25 1.35 -2.53 -0.25
CA ASN A 25 2.06 -1.58 0.62
C ASN A 25 1.39 -0.22 0.50
N CYS A 26 0.91 0.33 1.62
CA CYS A 26 0.26 1.64 1.69
C CYS A 26 1.16 2.62 2.45
N ILE A 27 1.41 3.79 1.86
CA ILE A 27 2.21 4.87 2.45
C ILE A 27 1.36 6.12 2.51
N ALA A 28 1.11 6.63 3.72
CA ALA A 28 0.42 7.89 3.93
C ALA A 28 1.44 9.01 4.18
N VAL A 29 1.35 10.08 3.40
CA VAL A 29 2.17 11.30 3.58
C VAL A 29 1.29 12.38 4.21
N ALA A 30 1.58 12.75 5.45
CA ALA A 30 0.81 13.72 6.22
C ALA A 30 1.71 14.76 6.90
N SER A 31 1.14 15.92 7.23
CA SER A 31 1.79 16.98 8.01
C SER A 31 0.73 17.89 8.62
N GLY A 32 1.01 18.40 9.82
CA GLY A 32 0.15 19.37 10.50
C GLY A 32 0.24 20.81 9.97
N LYS A 33 1.12 21.10 9.00
CA LYS A 33 1.29 22.45 8.44
C LYS A 33 1.12 22.47 6.92
N GLY A 34 0.53 23.55 6.41
CA GLY A 34 0.49 23.86 4.97
C GLY A 34 1.89 24.17 4.41
N GLY A 35 2.10 23.93 3.12
CA GLY A 35 3.32 24.33 2.42
C GLY A 35 4.60 23.53 2.72
N VAL A 36 4.57 22.48 3.53
CA VAL A 36 5.77 21.67 3.85
C VAL A 36 6.23 20.74 2.73
N GLY A 37 5.59 20.76 1.57
CA GLY A 37 5.96 19.93 0.42
C GLY A 37 5.37 18.50 0.41
N LYS A 38 4.27 18.24 1.11
CA LYS A 38 3.57 16.93 1.09
C LYS A 38 3.30 16.43 -0.33
N THR A 39 2.69 17.26 -1.17
CA THR A 39 2.39 16.91 -2.57
C THR A 39 3.67 16.66 -3.36
N PHE A 40 4.71 17.46 -3.14
CA PHE A 40 6.00 17.30 -3.80
C PHE A 40 6.63 15.94 -3.51
N ILE A 41 6.67 15.52 -2.25
CA ILE A 41 7.26 14.23 -1.89
C ILE A 41 6.38 13.05 -2.34
N SER A 42 5.05 13.14 -2.21
CA SER A 42 4.12 12.09 -2.64
C SER A 42 4.21 11.81 -4.14
N VAL A 43 4.25 12.86 -4.95
CA VAL A 43 4.37 12.75 -6.42
C VAL A 43 5.71 12.15 -6.81
N ASN A 44 6.82 12.67 -6.29
CA ASN A 44 8.15 12.16 -6.64
C ASN A 44 8.39 10.73 -6.16
N LEU A 45 7.87 10.36 -4.99
CA LEU A 45 7.92 8.98 -4.52
C LEU A 45 7.17 8.03 -5.47
N CYS A 46 5.98 8.42 -5.93
CA CYS A 46 5.22 7.64 -6.90
C CYS A 46 5.97 7.51 -8.23
N LEU A 47 6.55 8.61 -8.75
CA LEU A 47 7.37 8.60 -9.97
C LEU A 47 8.59 7.69 -9.85
N ALA A 48 9.30 7.72 -8.71
CA ALA A 48 10.46 6.87 -8.47
C ALA A 48 10.08 5.37 -8.43
N LEU A 49 8.94 5.03 -7.81
CA LEU A 49 8.43 3.66 -7.79
C LEU A 49 7.95 3.21 -9.19
N ALA A 50 7.30 4.09 -9.94
CA ALA A 50 6.87 3.82 -11.31
C ALA A 50 8.08 3.60 -12.24
N ALA A 51 9.15 4.39 -12.08
CA ALA A 51 10.41 4.20 -12.81
C ALA A 51 11.06 2.83 -12.54
N GLN A 52 10.85 2.27 -11.34
CA GLN A 52 11.25 0.91 -10.99
C GLN A 52 10.25 -0.18 -11.45
N LYS A 53 9.30 0.17 -12.33
CA LYS A 53 8.26 -0.72 -12.87
C LYS A 53 7.33 -1.32 -11.82
N GLN A 54 7.19 -0.68 -10.65
CA GLN A 54 6.20 -1.07 -9.65
C GLN A 54 4.80 -0.62 -10.08
N LYS A 55 3.77 -1.38 -9.70
CA LYS A 55 2.37 -0.94 -9.84
C LYS A 55 2.06 0.02 -8.70
N VAL A 56 1.84 1.28 -9.02
CA VAL A 56 1.65 2.34 -8.02
C VAL A 56 0.31 3.03 -8.26
N LEU A 57 -0.34 3.44 -7.17
CA LEU A 57 -1.52 4.30 -7.17
C LEU A 57 -1.20 5.49 -6.26
N LEU A 58 -1.28 6.71 -6.81
CA LEU A 58 -1.23 7.93 -6.04
C LEU A 58 -2.66 8.41 -5.81
N VAL A 59 -3.03 8.62 -4.55
CA VAL A 59 -4.31 9.20 -4.15
C VAL A 59 -4.00 10.55 -3.50
N ASP A 60 -4.58 11.61 -4.05
CA ASP A 60 -4.60 12.91 -3.38
C ASP A 60 -5.79 12.95 -2.42
N ALA A 61 -5.50 13.02 -1.13
CA ALA A 61 -6.50 13.12 -0.07
C ALA A 61 -6.65 14.56 0.45
N ASP A 62 -5.96 15.53 -0.16
CA ASP A 62 -6.14 16.94 0.16
C ASP A 62 -7.41 17.45 -0.53
N LEU A 63 -8.56 17.30 0.14
CA LEU A 63 -9.87 17.72 -0.36
C LEU A 63 -10.08 19.25 -0.36
N GLY A 64 -9.02 20.04 -0.14
CA GLY A 64 -9.09 21.49 -0.23
C GLY A 64 -9.63 22.15 1.04
N LEU A 65 -8.79 22.27 2.07
CA LEU A 65 -8.80 23.45 2.94
C LEU A 65 -7.86 24.52 2.39
N ALA A 66 -7.75 24.59 1.06
CA ALA A 66 -6.78 25.41 0.36
C ALA A 66 -7.08 26.91 0.41
N ASN A 67 -8.22 27.35 0.98
CA ASN A 67 -8.53 28.73 1.35
C ASN A 67 -9.72 28.73 2.33
N ALA A 68 -9.47 28.55 3.62
CA ALA A 68 -10.32 29.11 4.65
C ALA A 68 -9.53 30.30 5.19
N ASP A 69 -9.96 31.50 4.78
CA ASP A 69 -9.50 32.78 5.31
C ASP A 69 -9.65 32.82 6.85
#